data_AF-A0A6J1BA97-F1
#
_entry.id   AF-A0A6J1BA97-F1
#
_cell.length_a   1.000
_cell.length_b   1.000
_cell.length_c   1.000
_cell.angle_alpha   90.00
_cell.angle_beta   90.00
_cell.angle_gamma   90.00
#
_symmetry.space_group_name_H-M   'P 1'
#
loop_
_entity.id
_entity.type
_entity.pdbx_description
1 polymer ?
#
loop_
_entity_poly.entity_id
_entity_poly.type
_entity_poly.pdbx_seq_one_letter_code
_entity_poly.pdbx_strand_id
1 'polypeptide(L)'
;MAVAVRGTRGGGSGGGGAGFRSLFSYRIFVSAMFSLLFVATLSVLFTSHPSTTHHHSRLPSGGNAYMHRTFLALNSDPLKTRLDLIHKQANDHITLVKAYAAYARKLKLEISRQLKMFDDLAKNFSDLTSKPSYKSSLFETSGNLDEDVLRQFEKEVKDRVKFARLLIAESKENYDNQLKIQKLKDTIFAVNELLGKAKKNGAFASLIAAKSIPKSLHCLAMRLVEERISHPEKYKEDWPKAEFEDPSLYHYAIFTDNVIAVSVVVRSVVKNAEEPSKHVFHVVTDRMNVAAMKVWFRMRPVEGGAHVEVKAVEDYDFLSSSYVPVVGQIESSNVQMENATKEGSNIKFRNPKYMPMLNHLRFYLPEMYPKLHKILFLDDDVVVQKDLTGLWKIDLGGKVNGAVETCFGSFHRFSQYLNFSHPLIKERFNPKACAWAYGMNIFDLDAWRREKCTETYHNWQNLNEDRTLWKLGTLPPGLMTFYSLTKSLDKSWHVLGLGYNPSISMDEINNAAVIHYNGNMKPWLDIAMNQYKNLWTKYVDNDMEFVQMCNFGV
;
A
#
# COMPACT_ATOMS: atom_id res chain seq x y z
N MET A 1 -12.96 -43.61 -44.49
CA MET A 1 -12.74 -44.95 -45.08
C MET A 1 -11.51 -45.58 -44.43
N ALA A 2 -11.55 -46.90 -44.24
CA ALA A 2 -10.46 -47.83 -43.93
C ALA A 2 -9.83 -47.78 -42.52
N VAL A 3 -10.34 -48.71 -41.71
CA VAL A 3 -9.71 -49.37 -40.57
C VAL A 3 -8.52 -50.23 -41.03
N ALA A 4 -7.48 -50.37 -40.20
CA ALA A 4 -6.71 -51.61 -40.13
C ALA A 4 -6.11 -51.82 -38.72
N VAL A 5 -6.75 -52.72 -37.99
CA VAL A 5 -6.24 -53.40 -36.79
C VAL A 5 -5.84 -54.83 -37.22
N ARG A 6 -4.64 -55.28 -36.82
CA ARG A 6 -4.24 -56.68 -36.51
C ARG A 6 -2.71 -56.73 -36.39
N GLY A 7 -2.06 -57.40 -35.43
CA GLY A 7 -2.52 -58.22 -34.31
C GLY A 7 -1.31 -58.85 -33.60
N THR A 8 -1.41 -58.96 -32.27
CA THR A 8 -0.98 -60.07 -31.35
C THR A 8 0.23 -60.97 -31.73
N ARG A 9 1.12 -61.40 -30.79
CA ARG A 9 0.80 -62.21 -29.59
C ARG A 9 2.06 -62.51 -28.71
N GLY A 10 1.85 -62.56 -27.38
CA GLY A 10 2.57 -63.37 -26.35
C GLY A 10 3.84 -62.75 -25.73
N GLY A 11 4.11 -62.73 -24.42
CA GLY A 11 3.49 -63.24 -23.19
C GLY A 11 4.54 -63.21 -22.05
N GLY A 12 4.12 -63.00 -20.80
CA GLY A 12 4.83 -63.50 -19.60
C GLY A 12 5.73 -62.57 -18.77
N SER A 13 5.22 -62.15 -17.59
CA SER A 13 5.89 -62.00 -16.27
C SER A 13 7.08 -61.05 -16.03
N GLY A 14 6.96 -60.19 -15.01
CA GLY A 14 8.06 -60.00 -14.04
C GLY A 14 8.36 -58.57 -13.54
N GLY A 15 7.99 -58.27 -12.29
CA GLY A 15 8.84 -57.56 -11.30
C GLY A 15 9.07 -56.05 -11.43
N GLY A 16 8.74 -55.30 -10.36
CA GLY A 16 8.84 -53.84 -10.29
C GLY A 16 10.24 -53.28 -10.02
N GLY A 17 10.38 -51.96 -10.19
CA GLY A 17 11.62 -51.24 -9.89
C GLY A 17 11.69 -49.81 -10.44
N ALA A 18 10.88 -48.87 -9.93
CA ALA A 18 11.05 -47.45 -10.23
C ALA A 18 10.53 -46.54 -9.10
N GLY A 19 11.23 -46.53 -7.95
CA GLY A 19 10.89 -45.65 -6.81
C GLY A 19 12.08 -44.98 -6.11
N PHE A 20 13.32 -45.41 -6.33
CA PHE A 20 14.46 -45.01 -5.48
C PHE A 20 15.46 -44.01 -6.08
N ARG A 21 15.37 -43.64 -7.37
CA ARG A 21 16.35 -42.75 -8.02
C ARG A 21 16.08 -41.25 -7.87
N SER A 22 14.86 -40.84 -7.50
CA SER A 22 14.47 -39.43 -7.37
C SER A 22 14.93 -38.78 -6.05
N LEU A 23 14.89 -39.53 -4.94
CA LEU A 23 15.16 -38.99 -3.60
C LEU A 23 16.66 -38.74 -3.32
N PHE A 24 17.55 -39.50 -3.96
CA PHE A 24 19.00 -39.34 -3.77
C PHE A 24 19.55 -38.07 -4.45
N SER A 25 18.98 -37.66 -5.59
CA SER A 25 19.44 -36.48 -6.34
C SER A 25 19.13 -35.16 -5.62
N TYR A 26 17.96 -35.08 -4.97
CA TYR A 26 17.54 -33.89 -4.23
C TYR A 26 18.39 -33.63 -2.97
N ARG A 27 18.74 -34.69 -2.22
CA ARG A 27 19.58 -34.56 -1.01
C ARG A 27 21.02 -34.13 -1.33
N ILE A 28 21.57 -34.59 -2.45
CA ILE A 28 22.92 -34.20 -2.91
C ILE A 28 22.92 -32.73 -3.36
N PHE A 29 21.86 -32.27 -4.05
CA PHE A 29 21.74 -30.89 -4.48
C PHE A 29 21.61 -29.91 -3.31
N VAL A 30 20.80 -30.25 -2.29
CA VAL A 30 20.64 -29.43 -1.08
C VAL A 30 21.95 -29.40 -0.27
N SER A 31 22.64 -30.54 -0.13
CA SER A 31 23.93 -30.61 0.57
C SER A 31 25.03 -29.76 -0.13
N ALA A 32 25.06 -29.78 -1.47
CA ALA A 32 26.00 -28.96 -2.25
C ALA A 32 25.72 -27.45 -2.10
N MET A 33 24.45 -27.04 -2.06
CA MET A 33 24.07 -25.64 -1.83
C MET A 33 24.46 -25.14 -0.45
N PHE A 34 24.22 -25.93 0.60
CA PHE A 34 24.62 -25.57 1.97
C PHE A 34 26.15 -25.55 2.14
N SER A 35 26.87 -26.45 1.47
CA SER A 35 28.33 -26.47 1.48
C SER A 35 28.92 -25.23 0.78
N LEU A 36 28.34 -24.81 -0.34
CA LEU A 36 28.74 -23.58 -1.05
C LEU A 36 28.45 -22.30 -0.23
N LEU A 37 27.30 -22.26 0.46
CA LEU A 37 26.96 -21.15 1.37
C LEU A 37 27.89 -21.12 2.58
N PHE A 38 28.28 -22.27 3.13
CA PHE A 38 29.23 -22.37 4.23
C PHE A 38 30.65 -21.95 3.82
N VAL A 39 31.11 -22.33 2.64
CA VAL A 39 32.41 -21.88 2.11
C VAL A 39 32.41 -20.37 1.83
N ALA A 40 31.30 -19.82 1.32
CA ALA A 40 31.17 -18.37 1.09
C ALA A 40 31.19 -17.57 2.40
N THR A 41 30.53 -18.04 3.46
CA THR A 41 30.56 -17.37 4.78
C THR A 41 31.92 -17.53 5.46
N LEU A 42 32.57 -18.68 5.33
CA LEU A 42 33.91 -18.92 5.87
C LEU A 42 34.98 -18.06 5.16
N SER A 43 34.83 -17.81 3.85
CA SER A 43 35.72 -16.94 3.06
C SER A 43 35.62 -15.46 3.49
N VAL A 44 34.43 -15.02 3.91
CA VAL A 44 34.20 -13.68 4.47
C VAL A 44 34.77 -13.54 5.89
N LEU A 45 34.81 -14.64 6.67
CA LEU A 45 35.37 -14.64 8.02
C LEU A 45 36.91 -14.70 8.03
N PHE A 46 37.55 -15.39 7.07
CA PHE A 46 39.02 -15.52 7.01
C PHE A 46 39.73 -14.41 6.23
N THR A 47 39.00 -13.52 5.55
CA THR A 47 39.59 -12.32 4.91
C THR A 47 39.72 -11.12 5.86
N SER A 48 39.28 -11.26 7.10
CA SER A 48 39.42 -10.25 8.15
C SER A 48 40.44 -10.65 9.22
N HIS A 49 41.74 -10.44 8.93
CA HIS A 49 42.76 -10.34 9.98
C HIS A 49 43.72 -9.15 9.76
N PRO A 50 44.28 -8.60 10.85
CA PRO A 50 44.50 -7.17 11.00
C PRO A 50 45.97 -6.78 10.87
N SER A 51 46.24 -5.64 10.24
CA SER A 51 47.52 -4.93 10.39
C SER A 51 47.26 -3.56 11.04
N THR A 52 48.00 -3.36 12.11
CA THR A 52 47.91 -2.30 13.13
C THR A 52 48.39 -0.93 12.65
N THR A 53 47.71 0.14 13.07
CA THR A 53 48.33 1.27 13.80
C THR A 53 47.23 2.15 14.44
N HIS A 54 47.55 2.65 15.63
CA HIS A 54 46.66 3.24 16.62
C HIS A 54 45.93 4.52 16.15
N HIS A 55 44.65 4.67 16.53
CA HIS A 55 44.20 5.71 17.47
C HIS A 55 42.78 5.41 17.99
N HIS A 56 42.57 5.73 19.26
CA HIS A 56 41.45 5.40 20.12
C HIS A 56 40.05 5.78 19.60
N SER A 57 39.08 4.86 19.77
CA SER A 57 37.81 5.16 20.46
C SER A 57 36.99 3.88 20.67
N ARG A 58 36.58 3.64 21.92
CA ARG A 58 35.75 2.51 22.37
C ARG A 58 34.37 2.53 21.69
N LEU A 59 33.91 1.36 21.23
CA LEU A 59 32.50 1.09 20.91
C LEU A 59 31.68 0.98 22.22
N PRO A 60 30.47 1.56 22.30
CA PRO A 60 29.45 1.09 23.20
C PRO A 60 28.27 0.42 22.48
N SER A 61 27.73 -0.56 23.21
CA SER A 61 26.50 -1.31 23.01
C SER A 61 25.27 -0.48 22.60
N GLY A 62 24.32 -1.14 21.95
CA GLY A 62 23.11 -0.57 21.34
C GLY A 62 22.25 0.27 22.27
N GLY A 63 21.56 1.24 21.66
CA GLY A 63 20.61 2.17 22.30
C GLY A 63 20.89 3.64 21.99
N ASN A 64 22.15 4.07 22.03
CA ASN A 64 22.52 5.50 21.93
C ASN A 64 22.91 6.01 20.52
N ALA A 65 22.99 5.15 19.50
CA ALA A 65 23.46 5.55 18.17
C ALA A 65 22.49 6.49 17.42
N TYR A 66 21.19 6.45 17.74
CA TYR A 66 20.18 7.28 17.07
C TYR A 66 20.10 8.69 17.69
N MET A 67 20.10 8.80 19.02
CA MET A 67 20.13 10.09 19.73
C MET A 67 21.43 10.87 19.49
N HIS A 68 22.58 10.18 19.37
CA HIS A 68 23.86 10.84 19.08
C HIS A 68 23.96 11.31 17.61
N ARG A 69 23.29 10.63 16.66
CA ARG A 69 23.21 11.09 15.26
C ARG A 69 22.36 12.37 15.12
N THR A 70 21.27 12.48 15.88
CA THR A 70 20.40 13.67 15.85
C THR A 70 21.08 14.88 16.50
N PHE A 71 21.86 14.68 17.56
CA PHE A 71 22.59 15.78 18.21
C PHE A 71 23.82 16.25 17.42
N LEU A 72 24.49 15.35 16.69
CA LEU A 72 25.59 15.72 15.78
C LEU A 72 25.10 16.43 14.51
N ALA A 73 23.88 16.16 14.05
CA ALA A 73 23.27 16.85 12.91
C ALA A 73 22.82 18.30 13.23
N LEU A 74 22.55 18.61 14.51
CA LEU A 74 22.25 19.99 14.94
C LEU A 74 23.51 20.87 15.09
N ASN A 75 24.70 20.26 15.24
CA ASN A 75 25.98 20.95 15.38
C ASN A 75 26.93 20.76 14.17
N SER A 76 26.49 20.08 13.12
CA SER A 76 27.30 19.90 11.91
C SER A 76 27.21 21.14 11.04
N ASP A 77 28.36 21.74 10.78
CA ASP A 77 28.52 22.82 9.80
C ASP A 77 27.83 22.42 8.47
N PRO A 78 26.84 23.20 7.99
CA PRO A 78 26.14 22.90 6.75
C PRO A 78 27.08 22.81 5.54
N LEU A 79 28.22 23.51 5.56
CA LEU A 79 29.25 23.41 4.52
C LEU A 79 29.98 22.08 4.57
N LYS A 80 30.26 21.55 5.77
CA LYS A 80 30.89 20.24 5.97
C LYS A 80 29.96 19.11 5.52
N THR A 81 28.67 19.20 5.84
CA THR A 81 27.66 18.23 5.40
C THR A 81 27.53 18.22 3.87
N ARG A 82 27.56 19.41 3.24
CA ARG A 82 27.58 19.55 1.78
C ARG A 82 28.86 18.98 1.16
N LEU A 83 30.01 19.23 1.77
CA LEU A 83 31.30 18.69 1.33
C LEU A 83 31.33 17.16 1.39
N ASP A 84 30.81 16.57 2.47
CA ASP A 84 30.71 15.12 2.63
C ASP A 84 29.79 14.50 1.58
N LEU A 85 28.68 15.17 1.24
CA LEU A 85 27.78 14.74 0.17
C LEU A 85 28.46 14.76 -1.21
N ILE A 86 29.21 15.83 -1.50
CA ILE A 86 29.98 15.96 -2.75
C ILE A 86 31.09 14.90 -2.81
N HIS A 87 31.81 14.68 -1.72
CA HIS A 87 32.87 13.67 -1.64
C HIS A 87 32.31 12.25 -1.85
N LYS A 88 31.17 11.95 -1.23
CA LYS A 88 30.45 10.69 -1.44
C LYS A 88 30.04 10.53 -2.90
N GLN A 89 29.43 11.56 -3.50
CA GLN A 89 29.06 11.54 -4.92
C GLN A 89 30.27 11.29 -5.82
N ALA A 90 31.42 11.94 -5.56
CA ALA A 90 32.64 11.73 -6.31
C ALA A 90 33.16 10.28 -6.19
N ASN A 91 33.15 9.70 -4.99
CA ASN A 91 33.56 8.31 -4.76
C ASN A 91 32.61 7.30 -5.42
N ASP A 92 31.31 7.56 -5.41
CA ASP A 92 30.30 6.75 -6.10
C ASP A 92 30.58 6.77 -7.62
N HIS A 93 30.89 7.94 -8.20
CA HIS A 93 31.29 8.06 -9.61
C HIS A 93 32.63 7.37 -9.93
N ILE A 94 33.64 7.46 -9.07
CA ILE A 94 34.92 6.74 -9.24
C ILE A 94 34.66 5.23 -9.28
N THR A 95 33.80 4.73 -8.41
CA THR A 95 33.41 3.31 -8.36
C THR A 95 32.71 2.91 -9.66
N LEU A 96 31.79 3.73 -10.15
CA LEU A 96 31.12 3.52 -11.42
C LEU A 96 32.12 3.44 -12.59
N VAL A 97 33.04 4.41 -12.70
CA VAL A 97 34.06 4.45 -13.75
C VAL A 97 34.95 3.21 -13.70
N LYS A 98 35.39 2.77 -12.51
CA LYS A 98 36.18 1.56 -12.34
C LYS A 98 35.42 0.30 -12.77
N ALA A 99 34.13 0.21 -12.48
CA ALA A 99 33.29 -0.91 -12.90
C ALA A 99 33.17 -0.99 -14.43
N TYR A 100 32.90 0.13 -15.10
CA TYR A 100 32.88 0.20 -16.57
C TYR A 100 34.24 -0.13 -17.19
N ALA A 101 35.34 0.36 -16.59
CA ALA A 101 36.69 0.03 -17.06
C ALA A 101 36.99 -1.48 -16.94
N ALA A 102 36.57 -2.11 -15.85
CA ALA A 102 36.72 -3.57 -15.67
C ALA A 102 35.89 -4.34 -16.71
N TYR A 103 34.64 -3.91 -16.97
CA TYR A 103 33.78 -4.53 -17.98
C TYR A 103 34.38 -4.40 -19.40
N ALA A 104 34.86 -3.21 -19.75
CA ALA A 104 35.52 -2.97 -21.04
C ALA A 104 36.78 -3.83 -21.23
N ARG A 105 37.59 -4.01 -20.17
CA ARG A 105 38.75 -4.92 -20.20
C ARG A 105 38.34 -6.37 -20.44
N LYS A 106 37.30 -6.85 -19.74
CA LYS A 106 36.78 -8.21 -19.92
C LYS A 106 36.33 -8.43 -21.37
N LEU A 107 35.53 -7.51 -21.91
CA LEU A 107 35.03 -7.58 -23.28
C LEU A 107 36.18 -7.61 -24.30
N LYS A 108 37.22 -6.77 -24.12
CA LYS A 108 38.41 -6.77 -24.98
C LYS A 108 39.11 -8.13 -25.00
N LEU A 109 39.32 -8.73 -23.82
CA LEU A 109 39.98 -10.03 -23.70
C LEU A 109 39.17 -11.14 -24.39
N GLU A 110 37.86 -11.12 -24.21
CA GLU A 110 36.95 -12.11 -24.79
C GLU A 110 36.93 -12.03 -26.33
N ILE A 111 36.83 -10.82 -26.89
CA ILE A 111 36.93 -10.58 -28.33
C ILE A 111 38.29 -11.03 -28.88
N SER A 112 39.38 -10.69 -28.17
CA SER A 112 40.74 -11.06 -28.60
C SER A 112 40.94 -12.58 -28.61
N ARG A 113 40.42 -13.29 -27.59
CA ARG A 113 40.43 -14.76 -27.55
C ARG A 113 39.67 -15.36 -28.72
N GLN A 114 38.48 -14.82 -29.00
CA GLN A 114 37.62 -15.31 -30.06
C GLN A 114 38.25 -15.10 -31.45
N LEU A 115 38.89 -13.95 -31.69
CA LEU A 115 39.67 -13.69 -32.91
C LEU A 115 40.75 -14.74 -33.13
N LYS A 116 41.55 -15.02 -32.09
CA LYS A 116 42.60 -16.04 -32.16
C LYS A 116 42.05 -17.43 -32.53
N MET A 117 40.90 -17.81 -31.96
CA MET A 117 40.26 -19.09 -32.29
C MET A 117 39.86 -19.19 -33.78
N PHE A 118 39.39 -18.09 -34.39
CA PHE A 118 39.09 -18.06 -35.82
C PHE A 118 40.35 -18.13 -36.69
N ASP A 119 41.40 -17.42 -36.31
CA ASP A 119 42.69 -17.46 -37.03
C ASP A 119 43.31 -18.86 -36.99
N ASP A 120 43.31 -19.51 -35.83
CA ASP A 120 43.81 -20.88 -35.66
C ASP A 120 42.98 -21.88 -36.47
N LEU A 121 41.66 -21.68 -36.57
CA LEU A 121 40.78 -22.49 -37.39
C LEU A 121 41.08 -22.32 -38.89
N ALA A 122 41.28 -21.09 -39.37
CA ALA A 122 41.64 -20.81 -40.76
C ALA A 122 43.00 -21.42 -41.14
N LYS A 123 44.00 -21.33 -40.24
CA LYS A 123 45.29 -22.00 -40.39
C LYS A 123 45.14 -23.52 -40.45
N ASN A 124 44.36 -24.10 -39.54
CA ASN A 124 44.10 -25.54 -39.55
C ASN A 124 43.51 -26.00 -40.91
N PHE A 125 42.53 -25.28 -41.49
CA PHE A 125 42.03 -25.64 -42.82
C PHE A 125 43.11 -25.57 -43.90
N SER A 126 43.94 -24.53 -43.87
CA SER A 126 45.05 -24.36 -44.81
C SER A 126 46.08 -25.49 -44.68
N ASP A 127 46.45 -25.84 -43.44
CA ASP A 127 47.41 -26.90 -43.11
C ASP A 127 46.93 -28.28 -43.56
N LEU A 128 45.60 -28.52 -43.51
CA LEU A 128 45.01 -29.77 -44.01
C LEU A 128 45.19 -29.90 -45.52
N THR A 129 44.91 -28.83 -46.27
CA THR A 129 45.05 -28.82 -47.73
C THR A 129 46.51 -28.86 -48.17
N SER A 130 47.43 -28.29 -47.39
CA SER A 130 48.87 -28.32 -47.68
C SER A 130 49.59 -29.57 -47.18
N LYS A 131 48.89 -30.49 -46.49
CA LYS A 131 49.50 -31.71 -45.95
C LYS A 131 50.09 -32.54 -47.10
N PRO A 132 51.40 -32.88 -47.08
CA PRO A 132 52.06 -33.51 -48.22
C PRO A 132 51.36 -34.78 -48.72
N SER A 133 50.84 -35.59 -47.79
CA SER A 133 50.10 -36.83 -48.09
C SER A 133 48.81 -36.62 -48.87
N TYR A 134 48.11 -35.50 -48.67
CA TYR A 134 46.91 -35.16 -49.43
C TYR A 134 47.27 -34.42 -50.70
N LYS A 135 48.28 -33.53 -50.64
CA LYS A 135 48.75 -32.76 -51.80
C LYS A 135 49.24 -33.66 -52.94
N SER A 136 50.13 -34.60 -52.62
CA SER A 136 50.70 -35.52 -53.62
C SER A 136 49.69 -36.53 -54.16
N SER A 137 48.77 -37.02 -53.32
CA SER A 137 47.88 -38.13 -53.66
C SER A 137 46.50 -37.71 -54.16
N LEU A 138 46.03 -36.49 -53.84
CA LEU A 138 44.72 -35.98 -54.24
C LEU A 138 44.75 -34.75 -55.15
N PHE A 139 45.81 -33.93 -55.12
CA PHE A 139 45.85 -32.64 -55.82
C PHE A 139 46.91 -32.52 -56.92
N GLU A 140 48.02 -33.28 -56.85
CA GLU A 140 49.12 -33.23 -57.83
C GLU A 140 49.19 -34.48 -58.74
N THR A 141 48.36 -35.50 -58.50
CA THR A 141 48.30 -36.75 -59.28
C THR A 141 47.45 -36.62 -60.56
N SER A 142 48.00 -37.05 -61.70
CA SER A 142 47.30 -37.13 -63.00
C SER A 142 46.66 -38.51 -63.30
N GLY A 143 46.68 -39.43 -62.32
CA GLY A 143 46.08 -40.78 -62.38
C GLY A 143 44.87 -40.97 -61.46
N ASN A 144 44.36 -42.20 -61.32
CA ASN A 144 43.21 -42.51 -60.47
C ASN A 144 43.48 -42.19 -58.99
N LEU A 145 42.52 -41.55 -58.33
CA LEU A 145 42.59 -41.16 -56.92
C LEU A 145 42.52 -42.38 -55.98
N ASP A 146 43.29 -42.33 -54.89
CA ASP A 146 43.21 -43.30 -53.80
C ASP A 146 41.94 -43.06 -52.97
N GLU A 147 41.03 -44.04 -53.00
CA GLU A 147 39.71 -43.96 -52.36
C GLU A 147 39.80 -43.89 -50.82
N ASP A 148 40.79 -44.56 -50.21
CA ASP A 148 40.97 -44.57 -48.76
C ASP A 148 41.53 -43.24 -48.26
N VAL A 149 42.48 -42.66 -49.01
CA VAL A 149 43.04 -41.33 -48.73
C VAL A 149 41.97 -40.25 -48.91
N LEU A 150 41.10 -40.37 -49.92
CA LEU A 150 39.96 -39.48 -50.15
C LEU A 150 38.94 -39.56 -49.00
N ARG A 151 38.57 -40.77 -48.56
CA ARG A 151 37.65 -40.96 -47.41
C ARG A 151 38.21 -40.37 -46.13
N GLN A 152 39.51 -40.52 -45.88
CA GLN A 152 40.15 -39.93 -44.71
C GLN A 152 40.15 -38.40 -44.76
N PHE A 153 40.52 -37.82 -45.92
CA PHE A 153 40.47 -36.38 -46.12
C PHE A 153 39.04 -35.83 -45.95
N GLU A 154 38.04 -36.50 -46.53
CA GLU A 154 36.63 -36.12 -46.41
C GLU A 154 36.16 -36.12 -44.94
N LYS A 155 36.56 -37.12 -44.16
CA LYS A 155 36.25 -37.20 -42.72
C LYS A 155 36.88 -36.03 -41.94
N GLU A 156 38.18 -35.78 -42.13
CA GLU A 156 38.88 -34.69 -41.43
C GLU A 156 38.34 -33.29 -41.81
N VAL A 157 37.96 -33.09 -43.08
CA VAL A 157 37.29 -31.87 -43.53
C VAL A 157 35.92 -31.73 -42.88
N LYS A 158 35.09 -32.79 -42.89
CA LYS A 158 33.75 -32.76 -42.27
C LYS A 158 33.80 -32.44 -40.79
N ASP A 159 34.74 -33.03 -40.05
CA ASP A 159 34.91 -32.76 -38.62
C ASP A 159 35.31 -31.31 -38.34
N ARG A 160 36.25 -30.76 -39.13
CA ARG A 160 36.66 -29.34 -39.00
C ARG A 160 35.55 -28.39 -39.41
N VAL A 161 34.78 -28.69 -40.47
CA VAL A 161 33.61 -27.90 -40.88
C VAL A 161 32.53 -27.91 -39.80
N LYS A 162 32.30 -29.06 -39.15
CA LYS A 162 31.37 -29.16 -38.02
C LYS A 162 31.81 -28.27 -36.85
N PHE A 163 33.10 -28.30 -36.49
CA PHE A 163 33.64 -27.45 -35.43
C PHE A 163 33.56 -25.96 -35.78
N ALA A 164 33.89 -25.58 -37.02
CA ALA A 164 33.76 -24.21 -37.50
C ALA A 164 32.32 -23.69 -37.41
N ARG A 165 31.33 -24.50 -37.82
CA ARG A 165 29.91 -24.16 -37.73
C ARG A 165 29.46 -23.93 -36.28
N LEU A 166 29.93 -24.75 -35.34
CA LEU A 166 29.61 -24.59 -33.91
C LEU A 166 30.18 -23.28 -33.35
N LEU A 167 31.45 -22.98 -33.64
CA LEU A 167 32.09 -21.74 -33.18
C LEU A 167 31.43 -20.50 -33.78
N ILE A 168 31.09 -20.53 -35.07
CA ILE A 168 30.35 -19.45 -35.74
C ILE A 168 28.98 -19.27 -35.10
N ALA A 169 28.25 -20.35 -34.82
CA ALA A 169 26.94 -20.28 -34.18
C ALA A 169 27.00 -19.68 -32.77
N GLU A 170 27.96 -20.10 -31.94
CA GLU A 170 28.18 -19.55 -30.59
C GLU A 170 28.54 -18.06 -30.64
N SER A 171 29.36 -17.67 -31.64
CA SER A 171 29.76 -16.28 -31.83
C SER A 171 28.70 -15.36 -32.42
N LYS A 172 27.62 -15.92 -32.99
CA LYS A 172 26.65 -15.17 -33.78
C LYS A 172 26.04 -14.02 -32.99
N GLU A 173 25.80 -14.23 -31.70
CA GLU A 173 25.26 -13.21 -30.78
C GLU A 173 26.16 -11.98 -30.65
N ASN A 174 27.48 -12.13 -30.83
CA ASN A 174 28.41 -11.01 -30.72
C ASN A 174 28.34 -10.06 -31.93
N TYR A 175 27.86 -10.55 -33.09
CA TYR A 175 27.81 -9.80 -34.36
C TYR A 175 26.39 -9.49 -34.84
N ASP A 176 25.39 -10.25 -34.39
CA ASP A 176 23.99 -10.09 -34.80
C ASP A 176 23.29 -9.02 -33.94
N ASN A 177 23.31 -7.78 -34.42
CA ASN A 177 22.63 -6.67 -33.77
C ASN A 177 21.11 -6.88 -33.67
N GLN A 178 20.48 -7.60 -34.61
CA GLN A 178 19.05 -7.91 -34.53
C GLN A 178 18.76 -8.86 -33.38
N LEU A 179 19.59 -9.89 -33.19
CA LEU A 179 19.49 -10.79 -32.04
C LEU A 179 19.71 -10.06 -30.71
N LYS A 180 20.68 -9.14 -30.64
CA LYS A 180 20.90 -8.29 -29.45
C LYS A 180 19.70 -7.40 -29.14
N ILE A 181 19.13 -6.76 -30.17
CA ILE A 181 17.92 -5.92 -30.04
C ILE A 181 16.75 -6.78 -29.56
N GLN A 182 16.57 -7.98 -30.13
CA GLN A 182 15.49 -8.89 -29.73
C GLN A 182 15.64 -9.32 -28.27
N LYS A 183 16.84 -9.76 -27.84
CA LYS A 183 17.09 -10.11 -26.44
C LYS A 183 16.86 -8.94 -25.48
N LEU A 184 17.25 -7.72 -25.87
CA LEU A 184 16.99 -6.53 -25.07
C LEU A 184 15.48 -6.27 -24.97
N LYS A 185 14.73 -6.37 -26.07
CA LYS A 185 13.26 -6.25 -26.06
C LYS A 185 12.65 -7.30 -25.13
N ASP A 186 13.02 -8.57 -25.27
CA ASP A 186 12.52 -9.67 -24.44
C ASP A 186 12.82 -9.42 -22.95
N THR A 187 14.01 -8.90 -22.65
CA THR A 187 14.40 -8.52 -21.28
C THR A 187 13.54 -7.37 -20.76
N ILE A 188 13.30 -6.32 -21.57
CA ILE A 188 12.43 -5.20 -21.20
C ILE A 188 11.01 -5.70 -20.93
N PHE A 189 10.47 -6.57 -21.78
CA PHE A 189 9.14 -7.17 -21.57
C PHE A 189 9.10 -8.00 -20.28
N ALA A 190 10.08 -8.86 -20.04
CA ALA A 190 10.16 -9.68 -18.84
C ALA A 190 10.28 -8.84 -17.56
N VAL A 191 11.14 -7.82 -17.55
CA VAL A 191 11.30 -6.89 -16.42
C VAL A 191 10.02 -6.08 -16.20
N ASN A 192 9.34 -5.65 -17.27
CA ASN A 192 8.08 -4.92 -17.15
C ASN A 192 6.95 -5.82 -16.60
N GLU A 193 6.92 -7.10 -16.97
CA GLU A 193 5.99 -8.07 -16.39
C GLU A 193 6.26 -8.29 -14.89
N LEU A 194 7.52 -8.44 -14.50
CA LEU A 194 7.93 -8.53 -13.09
C LEU A 194 7.56 -7.26 -12.31
N LEU A 195 7.79 -6.08 -12.90
CA LEU A 195 7.38 -4.80 -12.33
C LEU A 195 5.85 -4.75 -12.15
N GLY A 196 5.08 -5.22 -13.14
CA GLY A 196 3.63 -5.31 -13.06
C GLY A 196 3.16 -6.22 -11.92
N LYS A 197 3.79 -7.40 -11.76
CA LYS A 197 3.52 -8.33 -10.64
C LYS A 197 3.88 -7.70 -9.29
N ALA A 198 5.06 -7.08 -9.18
CA ALA A 198 5.52 -6.42 -7.96
C ALA A 198 4.59 -5.25 -7.57
N LYS A 199 4.15 -4.42 -8.52
CA LYS A 199 3.17 -3.34 -8.28
C LYS A 199 1.84 -3.87 -7.77
N LYS A 200 1.31 -4.95 -8.37
CA LYS A 200 0.05 -5.58 -7.92
C LYS A 200 0.18 -6.13 -6.50
N ASN A 201 1.27 -6.83 -6.21
CA ASN A 201 1.53 -7.39 -4.88
C ASN A 201 1.72 -6.27 -3.83
N GLY A 202 2.46 -5.21 -4.18
CA GLY A 202 2.63 -4.04 -3.31
C GLY A 202 1.31 -3.34 -2.99
N ALA A 203 0.45 -3.12 -3.99
CA ALA A 203 -0.87 -2.53 -3.78
C ALA A 203 -1.77 -3.42 -2.91
N PHE A 204 -1.71 -4.74 -3.09
CA PHE A 204 -2.45 -5.69 -2.27
C PHE A 204 -1.97 -5.71 -0.81
N ALA A 205 -0.65 -5.78 -0.59
CA ALA A 205 -0.07 -5.73 0.75
C ALA A 205 -0.38 -4.40 1.47
N SER A 206 -0.30 -3.28 0.74
CA SER A 206 -0.68 -1.96 1.28
C SER A 206 -2.15 -1.91 1.69
N LEU A 207 -3.06 -2.50 0.91
CA LEU A 207 -4.48 -2.57 1.27
C LEU A 207 -4.71 -3.43 2.52
N ILE A 208 -4.03 -4.57 2.65
CA ILE A 208 -4.09 -5.40 3.87
C ILE A 208 -3.62 -4.58 5.07
N ALA A 209 -2.47 -3.93 4.98
CA ALA A 209 -1.93 -3.12 6.07
C ALA A 209 -2.89 -1.97 6.46
N ALA A 210 -3.54 -1.34 5.48
CA ALA A 210 -4.48 -0.24 5.70
C ALA A 210 -5.83 -0.67 6.34
N LYS A 211 -6.24 -1.93 6.15
CA LYS A 211 -7.53 -2.46 6.61
C LYS A 211 -7.44 -3.40 7.80
N SER A 212 -6.22 -3.82 8.17
CA SER A 212 -5.99 -4.67 9.34
C SER A 212 -5.95 -3.82 10.61
N ILE A 213 -6.43 -4.39 11.72
CA ILE A 213 -6.31 -3.77 13.03
C ILE A 213 -4.90 -4.07 13.56
N PRO A 214 -4.07 -3.04 13.85
CA PRO A 214 -2.77 -3.23 14.49
C PRO A 214 -2.87 -3.98 15.82
N LYS A 215 -1.85 -4.79 16.14
CA LYS A 215 -1.79 -5.54 17.40
C LYS A 215 -1.89 -4.63 18.63
N SER A 216 -1.29 -3.44 18.56
CA SER A 216 -1.32 -2.44 19.63
C SER A 216 -2.73 -1.91 19.89
N LEU A 217 -3.48 -1.56 18.83
CA LEU A 217 -4.88 -1.12 18.95
C LEU A 217 -5.79 -2.25 19.45
N HIS A 218 -5.61 -3.47 18.96
CA HIS A 218 -6.36 -4.62 19.45
C HIS A 218 -6.07 -4.90 20.94
N CYS A 219 -4.79 -4.89 21.34
CA CYS A 219 -4.39 -5.02 22.74
C CYS A 219 -5.08 -3.97 23.61
N LEU A 220 -5.06 -2.70 23.20
CA LEU A 220 -5.66 -1.61 23.96
C LEU A 220 -7.16 -1.82 24.17
N ALA A 221 -7.90 -2.11 23.10
CA ALA A 221 -9.34 -2.34 23.18
C ALA A 221 -9.67 -3.49 24.15
N MET A 222 -8.92 -4.60 24.05
CA MET A 222 -9.10 -5.76 24.94
C MET A 222 -8.81 -5.42 26.41
N ARG A 223 -7.74 -4.66 26.69
CA ARG A 223 -7.39 -4.24 28.06
C ARG A 223 -8.43 -3.31 28.67
N LEU A 224 -8.98 -2.38 27.88
CA LEU A 224 -10.06 -1.50 28.34
C LEU A 224 -11.34 -2.30 28.65
N VAL A 225 -11.66 -3.31 27.86
CA VAL A 225 -12.80 -4.20 28.14
C VAL A 225 -12.55 -5.04 29.39
N GLU A 226 -11.33 -5.59 29.55
CA GLU A 226 -10.92 -6.30 30.77
C GLU A 226 -11.07 -5.42 32.02
N GLU A 227 -10.62 -4.17 31.96
CA GLU A 227 -10.76 -3.18 33.04
C GLU A 227 -12.23 -2.92 33.41
N ARG A 228 -13.14 -2.87 32.43
CA ARG A 228 -14.58 -2.77 32.69
C ARG A 228 -15.11 -3.98 33.46
N ILE A 229 -14.71 -5.18 33.05
CA ILE A 229 -15.18 -6.44 33.61
C ILE A 229 -14.67 -6.63 35.04
N SER A 230 -13.41 -6.24 35.30
CA SER A 230 -12.80 -6.30 36.62
C SER A 230 -13.39 -5.28 37.59
N HIS A 231 -13.84 -4.12 37.10
CA HIS A 231 -14.33 -3.01 37.93
C HIS A 231 -15.69 -2.47 37.49
N PRO A 232 -16.76 -3.30 37.47
CA PRO A 232 -18.05 -2.92 36.87
C PRO A 232 -18.71 -1.72 37.56
N GLU A 233 -18.52 -1.57 38.87
CA GLU A 233 -19.04 -0.48 39.68
C GLU A 233 -18.47 0.90 39.29
N LYS A 234 -17.23 0.95 38.79
CA LYS A 234 -16.55 2.19 38.38
C LYS A 234 -17.07 2.76 37.06
N TYR A 235 -17.66 1.91 36.22
CA TYR A 235 -18.07 2.21 34.85
C TYR A 235 -19.59 2.04 34.64
N LYS A 236 -20.38 2.23 35.70
CA LYS A 236 -21.84 2.35 35.59
C LYS A 236 -22.21 3.53 34.71
N GLU A 237 -23.28 3.35 33.95
CA GLU A 237 -23.77 4.40 33.05
C GLU A 237 -24.45 5.50 33.86
N ASP A 238 -24.02 6.74 33.62
CA ASP A 238 -24.66 7.91 34.16
C ASP A 238 -25.96 8.19 33.38
N TRP A 239 -26.92 8.85 34.02
CA TRP A 239 -28.15 9.29 33.34
C TRP A 239 -27.84 10.26 32.19
N PRO A 240 -28.69 10.30 31.15
CA PRO A 240 -28.54 11.27 30.05
C PRO A 240 -28.49 12.68 30.62
N LYS A 241 -27.42 13.41 30.29
CA LYS A 241 -27.22 14.80 30.71
C LYS A 241 -27.88 15.76 29.71
N ALA A 242 -28.42 16.87 30.20
CA ALA A 242 -29.17 17.81 29.36
C ALA A 242 -28.29 18.48 28.29
N GLU A 243 -27.00 18.61 28.57
CA GLU A 243 -25.97 19.21 27.70
C GLU A 243 -25.83 18.44 26.37
N PHE A 244 -26.19 17.15 26.32
CA PHE A 244 -26.15 16.37 25.08
C PHE A 244 -27.26 16.75 24.08
N GLU A 245 -28.24 17.53 24.50
CA GLU A 245 -29.36 17.95 23.65
C GLU A 245 -29.54 19.48 23.62
N ASP A 246 -28.66 20.24 24.27
CA ASP A 246 -28.75 21.70 24.37
C ASP A 246 -28.24 22.38 23.09
N PRO A 247 -29.12 22.93 22.24
CA PRO A 247 -28.72 23.49 20.95
C PRO A 247 -27.85 24.76 21.06
N SER A 248 -27.65 25.30 22.27
CA SER A 248 -26.76 26.45 22.50
C SER A 248 -25.27 26.07 22.57
N LEU A 249 -24.95 24.78 22.66
CA LEU A 249 -23.60 24.25 22.73
C LEU A 249 -23.04 23.86 21.35
N TYR A 250 -21.73 23.59 21.29
CA TYR A 250 -21.04 23.18 20.06
C TYR A 250 -20.97 21.66 19.96
N HIS A 251 -21.84 21.09 19.13
CA HIS A 251 -21.97 19.63 18.97
C HIS A 251 -21.11 19.06 17.84
N TYR A 252 -20.40 17.98 18.15
CA TYR A 252 -19.53 17.27 17.23
C TYR A 252 -20.02 15.82 17.06
N ALA A 253 -20.21 15.36 15.83
CA ALA A 253 -20.49 13.95 15.53
C ALA A 253 -19.21 13.27 15.05
N ILE A 254 -18.82 12.19 15.72
CA ILE A 254 -17.61 11.40 15.39
C ILE A 254 -17.97 9.92 15.37
N PHE A 255 -17.75 9.26 14.22
CA PHE A 255 -18.07 7.84 14.05
C PHE A 255 -16.80 7.05 13.82
N THR A 256 -16.54 6.08 14.70
CA THR A 256 -15.24 5.38 14.73
C THR A 256 -15.34 4.05 15.45
N ASP A 257 -14.42 3.15 15.14
CA ASP A 257 -14.15 1.92 15.90
C ASP A 257 -12.77 1.96 16.58
N ASN A 258 -12.10 3.13 16.58
CA ASN A 258 -10.74 3.29 17.03
C ASN A 258 -10.63 4.26 18.21
N VAL A 259 -10.40 3.69 19.39
CA VAL A 259 -10.30 4.42 20.67
C VAL A 259 -9.23 5.53 20.64
N ILE A 260 -8.07 5.27 20.04
CA ILE A 260 -7.00 6.28 20.01
C ILE A 260 -7.30 7.37 18.97
N ALA A 261 -7.86 7.00 17.82
CA ALA A 261 -8.22 7.97 16.79
C ALA A 261 -9.20 9.02 17.35
N VAL A 262 -10.29 8.57 17.97
CA VAL A 262 -11.26 9.50 18.57
C VAL A 262 -10.71 10.29 19.75
N SER A 263 -9.84 9.68 20.58
CA SER A 263 -9.23 10.42 21.69
C SER A 263 -8.33 11.54 21.19
N VAL A 264 -7.60 11.33 20.08
CA VAL A 264 -6.82 12.38 19.41
C VAL A 264 -7.72 13.48 18.85
N VAL A 265 -8.83 13.14 18.18
CA VAL A 265 -9.78 14.15 17.68
C VAL A 265 -10.30 15.01 18.83
N VAL A 266 -10.89 14.39 19.86
CA VAL A 266 -11.45 15.09 21.03
C VAL A 266 -10.39 15.95 21.72
N ARG A 267 -9.21 15.39 22.01
CA ARG A 267 -8.13 16.11 22.67
C ARG A 267 -7.62 17.28 21.82
N SER A 268 -7.53 17.10 20.52
CA SER A 268 -7.09 18.17 19.60
C SER A 268 -8.11 19.30 19.51
N VAL A 269 -9.41 19.02 19.55
CA VAL A 269 -10.45 20.07 19.62
C VAL A 269 -10.33 20.83 20.93
N VAL A 270 -10.36 20.10 22.05
CA VAL A 270 -10.37 20.67 23.41
C VAL A 270 -9.14 21.53 23.69
N LYS A 271 -7.95 21.05 23.30
CA LYS A 271 -6.70 21.77 23.54
C LYS A 271 -6.59 23.07 22.75
N ASN A 272 -7.30 23.20 21.64
CA ASN A 272 -7.29 24.39 20.79
C ASN A 272 -8.58 25.22 20.90
N ALA A 273 -9.52 24.81 21.76
CA ALA A 273 -10.78 25.52 21.97
C ALA A 273 -10.60 26.71 22.92
N GLU A 274 -11.27 27.83 22.62
CA GLU A 274 -11.28 28.99 23.52
C GLU A 274 -12.13 28.75 24.77
N GLU A 275 -13.26 28.06 24.64
CA GLU A 275 -14.19 27.75 25.73
C GLU A 275 -14.51 26.24 25.79
N PRO A 276 -13.58 25.38 26.25
CA PRO A 276 -13.74 23.93 26.16
C PRO A 276 -15.02 23.36 26.77
N SER A 277 -15.55 23.98 27.83
CA SER A 277 -16.79 23.54 28.49
C SER A 277 -18.05 23.65 27.62
N LYS A 278 -17.99 24.39 26.51
CA LYS A 278 -19.12 24.49 25.55
C LYS A 278 -19.13 23.41 24.48
N HIS A 279 -18.14 22.51 24.47
CA HIS A 279 -17.98 21.50 23.43
C HIS A 279 -18.60 20.17 23.86
N VAL A 280 -19.42 19.60 22.98
CA VAL A 280 -20.14 18.35 23.20
C VAL A 280 -19.80 17.36 22.09
N PHE A 281 -19.20 16.24 22.43
CA PHE A 281 -18.78 15.20 21.50
C PHE A 281 -19.73 14.01 21.57
N HIS A 282 -20.36 13.72 20.44
CA HIS A 282 -21.14 12.52 20.23
C HIS A 282 -20.31 11.48 19.48
N VAL A 283 -19.77 10.53 20.24
CA VAL A 283 -18.99 9.43 19.70
C VAL A 283 -19.92 8.24 19.47
N VAL A 284 -20.03 7.78 18.22
CA VAL A 284 -20.78 6.55 17.90
C VAL A 284 -19.83 5.49 17.38
N THR A 285 -19.96 4.30 17.94
CA THR A 285 -19.07 3.17 17.68
C THR A 285 -19.86 1.88 17.56
N ASP A 286 -19.23 0.84 17.01
CA ASP A 286 -19.82 -0.50 17.02
C ASP A 286 -19.92 -1.09 18.44
N ARG A 287 -20.74 -2.13 18.56
CA ARG A 287 -20.93 -2.92 19.79
C ARG A 287 -19.64 -3.47 20.40
N MET A 288 -18.62 -3.75 19.59
CA MET A 288 -17.39 -4.37 20.08
C MET A 288 -16.49 -3.37 20.81
N ASN A 289 -16.56 -2.10 20.41
CA ASN A 289 -15.68 -1.04 20.91
C ASN A 289 -16.37 -0.10 21.91
N VAL A 290 -17.71 -0.09 22.01
CA VAL A 290 -18.46 0.79 22.93
C VAL A 290 -18.01 0.69 24.39
N ALA A 291 -17.75 -0.53 24.88
CA ALA A 291 -17.29 -0.73 26.24
C ALA A 291 -15.89 -0.14 26.47
N ALA A 292 -14.97 -0.39 25.53
CA ALA A 292 -13.60 0.13 25.58
C ALA A 292 -13.58 1.66 25.54
N MET A 293 -14.36 2.28 24.64
CA MET A 293 -14.44 3.74 24.53
C MET A 293 -15.05 4.39 25.78
N LYS A 294 -16.13 3.81 26.35
CA LYS A 294 -16.71 4.30 27.62
C LYS A 294 -15.69 4.26 28.76
N VAL A 295 -14.91 3.17 28.88
CA VAL A 295 -13.84 3.08 29.87
C VAL A 295 -12.76 4.13 29.63
N TRP A 296 -12.31 4.28 28.39
CA TRP A 296 -11.28 5.26 28.03
C TRP A 296 -11.65 6.68 28.50
N PHE A 297 -12.83 7.18 28.10
CA PHE A 297 -13.26 8.54 28.46
C PHE A 297 -13.62 8.70 29.94
N ARG A 298 -13.87 7.60 30.67
CA ARG A 298 -14.03 7.63 32.14
C ARG A 298 -12.69 7.65 32.87
N MET A 299 -11.69 6.92 32.38
CA MET A 299 -10.33 6.91 32.94
C MET A 299 -9.54 8.17 32.59
N ARG A 300 -9.81 8.75 31.42
CA ARG A 300 -9.21 10.00 30.94
C ARG A 300 -10.32 11.01 30.65
N PRO A 301 -10.91 11.61 31.70
CA PRO A 301 -11.88 12.69 31.52
C PRO A 301 -11.28 13.82 30.68
N VAL A 302 -12.11 14.41 29.85
CA VAL A 302 -11.68 15.48 28.95
C VAL A 302 -11.38 16.74 29.77
N GLU A 303 -10.25 17.38 29.47
CA GLU A 303 -9.84 18.62 30.12
C GLU A 303 -10.80 19.78 29.83
N GLY A 304 -10.84 20.78 30.71
CA GLY A 304 -11.60 22.02 30.47
C GLY A 304 -13.13 21.88 30.53
N GLY A 305 -13.66 20.74 30.97
CA GLY A 305 -15.09 20.55 31.23
C GLY A 305 -15.93 20.22 30.00
N ALA A 306 -15.31 19.83 28.88
CA ALA A 306 -16.06 19.39 27.69
C ALA A 306 -16.84 18.10 27.96
N HIS A 307 -17.93 17.90 27.21
CA HIS A 307 -18.84 16.77 27.39
C HIS A 307 -18.61 15.72 26.31
N VAL A 308 -18.52 14.45 26.69
CA VAL A 308 -18.42 13.33 25.73
C VAL A 308 -19.49 12.30 26.06
N GLU A 309 -20.30 11.94 25.06
CA GLU A 309 -21.13 10.75 25.10
C GLU A 309 -20.62 9.70 24.12
N VAL A 310 -20.70 8.44 24.52
CA VAL A 310 -20.34 7.28 23.69
C VAL A 310 -21.58 6.41 23.56
N LYS A 311 -22.09 6.26 22.34
CA LYS A 311 -23.24 5.41 22.00
C LYS A 311 -22.85 4.29 21.05
N ALA A 312 -23.53 3.17 21.17
CA ALA A 312 -23.42 2.09 20.19
C ALA A 312 -24.29 2.41 18.97
N VAL A 313 -23.94 1.88 17.80
CA VAL A 313 -24.81 1.91 16.61
C VAL A 313 -26.18 1.34 16.95
N GLU A 314 -26.23 0.27 17.75
CA GLU A 314 -27.44 -0.44 18.12
C GLU A 314 -28.37 0.36 19.06
N ASP A 315 -27.92 1.47 19.63
CA ASP A 315 -28.75 2.33 20.50
C ASP A 315 -29.76 3.17 19.69
N TYR A 316 -29.70 3.14 18.35
CA TYR A 316 -30.56 3.91 17.45
C TYR A 316 -31.64 3.03 16.79
N ASP A 317 -32.87 3.12 17.30
CA ASP A 317 -34.01 2.28 16.86
C ASP A 317 -34.39 2.43 15.38
N PHE A 318 -34.06 3.57 14.77
CA PHE A 318 -34.36 3.80 13.34
C PHE A 318 -33.47 2.99 12.39
N LEU A 319 -32.37 2.40 12.88
CA LEU A 319 -31.44 1.60 12.08
C LEU A 319 -31.96 0.18 11.81
N SER A 320 -33.08 0.08 11.12
CA SER A 320 -33.69 -1.16 10.67
C SER A 320 -33.59 -1.32 9.15
N SER A 321 -33.63 -2.55 8.65
CA SER A 321 -33.65 -2.82 7.20
C SER A 321 -34.88 -2.28 6.49
N SER A 322 -35.96 -1.97 7.23
CA SER A 322 -37.16 -1.35 6.67
C SER A 322 -37.00 0.15 6.39
N TYR A 323 -36.11 0.84 7.11
CA TYR A 323 -35.89 2.28 6.94
C TYR A 323 -34.53 2.61 6.30
N VAL A 324 -33.48 1.84 6.57
CA VAL A 324 -32.11 2.09 6.10
C VAL A 324 -31.77 1.14 4.95
N PRO A 325 -31.71 1.61 3.69
CA PRO A 325 -31.43 0.75 2.53
C PRO A 325 -30.14 -0.07 2.66
N VAL A 326 -29.11 0.53 3.25
CA VAL A 326 -27.80 -0.10 3.41
C VAL A 326 -27.85 -1.29 4.37
N VAL A 327 -28.69 -1.25 5.41
CA VAL A 327 -28.86 -2.38 6.32
C VAL A 327 -29.40 -3.57 5.54
N GLY A 328 -30.46 -3.38 4.74
CA GLY A 328 -31.02 -4.43 3.88
C GLY A 328 -30.01 -4.98 2.86
N GLN A 329 -29.18 -4.12 2.26
CA GLN A 329 -28.12 -4.54 1.33
C GLN A 329 -27.01 -5.35 2.01
N ILE A 330 -26.66 -5.04 3.26
CA ILE A 330 -25.68 -5.79 4.04
C ILE A 330 -26.24 -7.15 4.44
N GLU A 331 -27.49 -7.19 4.91
CA GLU A 331 -28.19 -8.43 5.28
C GLU A 331 -28.29 -9.39 4.08
N SER A 332 -28.71 -8.89 2.91
CA SER A 332 -28.80 -9.70 1.69
C SER A 332 -27.44 -10.22 1.20
N SER A 333 -26.40 -9.39 1.29
CA SER A 333 -25.02 -9.78 0.93
C SER A 333 -24.46 -10.86 1.84
N ASN A 334 -24.75 -10.81 3.15
CA ASN A 334 -24.31 -11.83 4.10
C ASN A 334 -24.95 -13.20 3.81
N VAL A 335 -26.25 -13.22 3.46
CA VAL A 335 -26.96 -14.46 3.06
C VAL A 335 -26.38 -15.05 1.78
N GLN A 336 -26.03 -14.21 0.79
CA GLN A 336 -25.37 -14.68 -0.43
C GLN A 336 -23.96 -15.23 -0.16
N MET A 337 -23.25 -14.68 0.83
CA MET A 337 -21.90 -15.11 1.21
C MET A 337 -21.89 -16.45 1.95
N GLU A 338 -22.90 -16.74 2.77
CA GLU A 338 -23.08 -18.07 3.38
C GLU A 338 -23.34 -19.16 2.33
N ASN A 339 -24.03 -18.81 1.24
CA ASN A 339 -24.32 -19.72 0.13
C ASN A 339 -23.14 -19.89 -0.85
N ALA A 340 -22.19 -18.95 -0.89
CA ALA A 340 -21.08 -18.92 -1.85
C ALA A 340 -19.74 -19.42 -1.26
N THR A 341 -19.71 -20.61 -0.68
CA THR A 341 -18.47 -21.28 -0.21
C THR A 341 -17.61 -21.88 -1.34
N LYS A 342 -17.90 -21.59 -2.62
CA LYS A 342 -17.16 -22.11 -3.78
C LYS A 342 -17.01 -21.02 -4.86
N GLU A 343 -15.96 -20.20 -4.76
CA GLU A 343 -15.10 -19.74 -5.88
C GLU A 343 -14.24 -18.54 -5.48
N GLY A 344 -12.94 -18.67 -5.67
CA GLY A 344 -11.90 -17.76 -5.17
C GLY A 344 -11.59 -16.57 -6.07
N SER A 345 -12.57 -15.72 -6.40
CA SER A 345 -12.26 -14.46 -7.09
C SER A 345 -13.06 -13.26 -6.56
N ASN A 346 -12.34 -12.36 -5.88
CA ASN A 346 -12.64 -10.96 -5.49
C ASN A 346 -12.37 -10.67 -4.00
N ILE A 347 -11.10 -10.74 -3.60
CA ILE A 347 -10.61 -10.41 -2.25
C ILE A 347 -10.86 -8.93 -1.87
N LYS A 348 -11.23 -8.05 -2.82
CA LYS A 348 -11.57 -6.65 -2.54
C LYS A 348 -12.86 -6.45 -1.73
N PHE A 349 -13.66 -7.51 -1.51
CA PHE A 349 -15.00 -7.43 -0.90
C PHE A 349 -15.13 -8.17 0.44
N ARG A 350 -14.01 -8.54 1.07
CA ARG A 350 -13.99 -9.53 2.16
C ARG A 350 -14.11 -8.99 3.60
N ASN A 351 -14.76 -7.85 3.86
CA ASN A 351 -15.11 -7.52 5.25
C ASN A 351 -16.42 -6.72 5.39
N PRO A 352 -17.58 -7.39 5.55
CA PRO A 352 -18.89 -6.77 5.69
C PRO A 352 -19.32 -6.49 7.14
N LYS A 353 -18.44 -6.50 8.14
CA LYS A 353 -18.85 -6.23 9.54
C LYS A 353 -18.60 -4.77 9.97
N TYR A 354 -19.71 -4.05 10.16
CA TYR A 354 -19.92 -2.78 10.89
C TYR A 354 -19.20 -1.52 10.41
N MET A 355 -17.98 -1.62 9.88
CA MET A 355 -17.27 -0.50 9.23
C MET A 355 -18.05 0.19 8.10
N PRO A 356 -18.85 -0.52 7.26
CA PRO A 356 -19.73 0.15 6.32
C PRO A 356 -20.77 1.02 7.03
N MET A 357 -21.39 0.51 8.10
CA MET A 357 -22.52 1.18 8.75
C MET A 357 -22.10 2.47 9.47
N LEU A 358 -21.00 2.45 10.22
CA LEU A 358 -20.46 3.66 10.87
C LEU A 358 -20.25 4.81 9.86
N ASN A 359 -19.78 4.47 8.66
CA ASN A 359 -19.61 5.47 7.59
C ASN A 359 -20.94 6.00 7.04
N HIS A 360 -22.01 5.20 7.07
CA HIS A 360 -23.32 5.60 6.58
C HIS A 360 -24.16 6.38 7.63
N LEU A 361 -23.83 6.31 8.92
CA LEU A 361 -24.49 7.10 9.97
C LEU A 361 -24.45 8.61 9.71
N ARG A 362 -23.46 9.10 8.96
CA ARG A 362 -23.35 10.52 8.58
C ARG A 362 -24.53 11.04 7.79
N PHE A 363 -25.36 10.17 7.22
CA PHE A 363 -26.59 10.54 6.52
C PHE A 363 -27.83 10.57 7.42
N TYR A 364 -27.68 10.32 8.72
CA TYR A 364 -28.77 10.22 9.69
C TYR A 364 -28.61 11.19 10.87
N LEU A 365 -27.81 12.25 10.70
CA LEU A 365 -27.56 13.23 11.76
C LEU A 365 -28.85 13.88 12.30
N PRO A 366 -29.85 14.26 11.49
CA PRO A 366 -31.10 14.80 12.01
C PRO A 366 -31.93 13.79 12.81
N GLU A 367 -31.89 12.51 12.44
CA GLU A 367 -32.58 11.42 13.14
C GLU A 367 -31.90 11.11 14.47
N MET A 368 -30.57 11.19 14.52
CA MET A 368 -29.78 10.98 15.74
C MET A 368 -29.88 12.16 16.71
N TYR A 369 -30.00 13.39 16.20
CA TYR A 369 -29.99 14.62 17.00
C TYR A 369 -31.14 15.57 16.62
N PRO A 370 -32.40 15.18 16.90
CA PRO A 370 -33.58 15.92 16.43
C PRO A 370 -33.72 17.33 17.03
N LYS A 371 -33.14 17.57 18.21
CA LYS A 371 -33.22 18.86 18.93
C LYS A 371 -32.15 19.87 18.50
N LEU A 372 -31.13 19.44 17.75
CA LEU A 372 -30.02 20.30 17.36
C LEU A 372 -30.30 21.01 16.03
N HIS A 373 -29.77 22.23 15.90
CA HIS A 373 -29.88 23.05 14.68
C HIS A 373 -28.67 22.93 13.76
N LYS A 374 -27.46 22.87 14.34
CA LYS A 374 -26.21 22.69 13.62
C LYS A 374 -25.34 21.66 14.32
N ILE A 375 -24.57 20.90 13.54
CA ILE A 375 -23.62 19.92 14.07
C ILE A 375 -22.39 19.84 13.17
N LEU A 376 -21.20 19.75 13.78
CA LEU A 376 -19.96 19.55 13.05
C LEU A 376 -19.63 18.06 12.98
N PHE A 377 -19.55 17.51 11.78
CA PHE A 377 -19.06 16.16 11.55
C PHE A 377 -17.54 16.17 11.42
N LEU A 378 -16.86 15.31 12.17
CA LEU A 378 -15.42 15.06 12.08
C LEU A 378 -15.16 13.56 11.84
N ASP A 379 -14.33 13.22 10.85
CA ASP A 379 -13.82 11.84 10.74
C ASP A 379 -12.77 11.59 11.86
N ASP A 380 -12.49 10.33 12.17
CA ASP A 380 -11.57 9.94 13.26
C ASP A 380 -10.08 10.11 12.93
N ASP A 381 -9.78 10.35 11.66
CA ASP A 381 -8.45 10.55 11.10
C ASP A 381 -8.12 12.03 10.90
N VAL A 382 -8.73 12.93 11.68
CA VAL A 382 -8.42 14.36 11.67
C VAL A 382 -7.65 14.80 12.91
N VAL A 383 -6.99 15.95 12.78
CA VAL A 383 -6.39 16.68 13.90
C VAL A 383 -6.80 18.14 13.79
N VAL A 384 -7.30 18.68 14.89
CA VAL A 384 -7.68 20.09 15.00
C VAL A 384 -6.49 20.90 15.55
N GLN A 385 -6.25 22.05 14.93
CA GLN A 385 -5.11 22.93 15.22
C GLN A 385 -5.53 24.34 15.64
N LYS A 386 -6.81 24.70 15.47
CA LYS A 386 -7.37 26.02 15.78
C LYS A 386 -8.79 25.86 16.32
N ASP A 387 -9.29 26.89 17.00
CA ASP A 387 -10.67 26.94 17.47
C ASP A 387 -11.66 26.81 16.30
N LEU A 388 -12.68 25.96 16.47
CA LEU A 388 -13.65 25.63 15.43
C LEU A 388 -14.99 26.35 15.60
N THR A 389 -15.19 27.13 16.66
CA THR A 389 -16.49 27.78 16.95
C THR A 389 -16.90 28.77 15.86
N GLY A 390 -15.92 29.29 15.11
CA GLY A 390 -16.16 30.12 13.92
C GLY A 390 -17.02 29.44 12.86
N LEU A 391 -17.01 28.10 12.74
CA LEU A 391 -17.83 27.37 11.77
C LEU A 391 -19.34 27.54 12.01
N TRP A 392 -19.78 27.63 13.27
CA TRP A 392 -21.20 27.84 13.60
C TRP A 392 -21.70 29.23 13.18
N LYS A 393 -20.79 30.21 13.13
CA LYS A 393 -21.07 31.61 12.74
C LYS A 393 -21.15 31.80 11.22
N ILE A 394 -20.74 30.80 10.43
CA ILE A 394 -20.80 30.89 8.97
C ILE A 394 -22.26 30.83 8.50
N ASP A 395 -22.63 31.79 7.66
CA ASP A 395 -23.88 31.76 6.92
C ASP A 395 -23.76 30.79 5.73
N LEU A 396 -24.52 29.70 5.79
CA LEU A 396 -24.59 28.70 4.72
C LEU A 396 -25.51 29.14 3.57
N GLY A 397 -26.25 30.25 3.70
CA GLY A 397 -27.15 30.77 2.68
C GLY A 397 -28.33 29.82 2.41
N GLY A 398 -28.90 29.25 3.49
CA GLY A 398 -29.98 28.26 3.42
C GLY A 398 -29.57 26.86 2.97
N LYS A 399 -28.29 26.64 2.69
CA LYS A 399 -27.73 25.34 2.29
C LYS A 399 -27.50 24.42 3.48
N VAL A 400 -27.47 23.13 3.22
CA VAL A 400 -27.40 22.07 4.24
C VAL A 400 -25.97 21.79 4.71
N ASN A 401 -25.01 21.76 3.80
CA ASN A 401 -23.62 21.35 4.08
C ASN A 401 -22.65 22.52 3.86
N GLY A 402 -21.78 22.79 4.82
CA GLY A 402 -20.58 23.59 4.64
C GLY A 402 -19.35 22.69 4.56
N ALA A 403 -18.65 22.71 3.43
CA ALA A 403 -17.47 21.88 3.20
C ALA A 403 -16.40 22.62 2.39
N VAL A 404 -15.13 22.24 2.56
CA VAL A 404 -14.04 22.72 1.69
C VAL A 404 -14.04 21.94 0.38
N GLU A 405 -14.02 22.67 -0.73
CA GLU A 405 -13.89 22.12 -2.07
C GLU A 405 -12.48 21.59 -2.34
N THR A 406 -12.40 20.42 -2.96
CA THR A 406 -11.14 19.67 -3.13
C THR A 406 -10.64 19.62 -4.57
N CYS A 407 -11.40 20.18 -5.52
CA CYS A 407 -11.03 20.16 -6.93
C CYS A 407 -9.84 21.06 -7.25
N PHE A 408 -8.97 20.55 -8.12
CA PHE A 408 -7.87 21.29 -8.71
C PHE A 408 -7.78 20.95 -10.20
N GLY A 409 -8.02 21.91 -11.08
CA GLY A 409 -8.13 21.64 -12.53
C GLY A 409 -9.20 20.57 -12.81
N SER A 410 -8.78 19.45 -13.42
CA SER A 410 -9.62 18.27 -13.71
C SER A 410 -9.70 17.24 -12.57
N PHE A 411 -8.94 17.43 -11.48
CA PHE A 411 -8.94 16.53 -10.33
C PHE A 411 -10.10 16.80 -9.38
N HIS A 412 -10.56 15.75 -8.70
CA HIS A 412 -11.67 15.77 -7.75
C HIS A 412 -12.92 16.47 -8.29
N ARG A 413 -13.25 16.17 -9.54
CA ARG A 413 -14.53 16.56 -10.18
C ARG A 413 -15.54 15.43 -10.03
N PHE A 414 -16.82 15.75 -10.14
CA PHE A 414 -17.89 14.75 -10.09
C PHE A 414 -17.68 13.60 -11.08
N SER A 415 -17.10 13.87 -12.25
CA SER A 415 -16.77 12.84 -13.25
C SER A 415 -15.79 11.76 -12.79
N GLN A 416 -15.06 11.97 -11.69
CA GLN A 416 -14.17 10.97 -11.09
C GLN A 416 -14.89 10.02 -10.13
N TYR A 417 -16.08 10.41 -9.65
CA TYR A 417 -16.82 9.70 -8.61
C TYR A 417 -18.09 9.02 -9.14
N LEU A 418 -18.72 9.62 -10.15
CA LEU A 418 -20.00 9.17 -10.71
C LEU A 418 -19.84 8.66 -12.14
N ASN A 419 -20.69 7.70 -12.51
CA ASN A 419 -20.72 7.15 -13.86
C ASN A 419 -21.56 8.03 -14.81
N PHE A 420 -20.93 9.00 -15.46
CA PHE A 420 -21.58 9.90 -16.43
C PHE A 420 -21.99 9.24 -17.76
N SER A 421 -21.62 7.98 -17.98
CA SER A 421 -22.19 7.19 -19.09
C SER A 421 -23.63 6.76 -18.79
N HIS A 422 -24.04 6.74 -17.51
CA HIS A 422 -25.40 6.40 -17.11
C HIS A 422 -26.35 7.61 -17.32
N PRO A 423 -27.50 7.44 -18.00
CA PRO A 423 -28.43 8.55 -18.30
C PRO A 423 -28.88 9.32 -17.05
N LEU A 424 -29.25 8.61 -15.98
CA LEU A 424 -29.70 9.23 -14.71
C LEU A 424 -28.67 10.19 -14.10
N ILE A 425 -27.38 9.87 -14.20
CA ILE A 425 -26.30 10.73 -13.68
C ILE A 425 -26.08 11.92 -14.61
N LYS A 426 -26.04 11.67 -15.92
CA LYS A 426 -25.80 12.69 -16.94
C LYS A 426 -26.88 13.79 -16.95
N GLU A 427 -28.12 13.42 -16.69
CA GLU A 427 -29.25 14.36 -16.67
C GLU A 427 -29.27 15.25 -15.42
N ARG A 428 -28.85 14.72 -14.26
CA ARG A 428 -29.02 15.40 -12.95
C ARG A 428 -27.78 16.13 -12.45
N PHE A 429 -26.59 15.75 -12.89
CA PHE A 429 -25.33 16.28 -12.36
C PHE A 429 -24.45 16.88 -13.46
N ASN A 430 -23.61 17.84 -13.07
CA ASN A 430 -22.59 18.40 -13.96
C ASN A 430 -21.27 17.65 -13.75
N PRO A 431 -20.65 17.05 -14.78
CA PRO A 431 -19.38 16.34 -14.65
C PRO A 431 -18.22 17.23 -14.18
N LYS A 432 -18.32 18.54 -14.43
CA LYS A 432 -17.32 19.55 -14.04
C LYS A 432 -17.56 20.15 -12.66
N ALA A 433 -18.64 19.76 -11.97
CA ALA A 433 -18.87 20.22 -10.60
C ALA A 433 -17.69 19.84 -9.70
N CYS A 434 -17.32 20.76 -8.81
CA CYS A 434 -16.25 20.55 -7.85
C CYS A 434 -16.73 19.60 -6.76
N ALA A 435 -15.96 18.55 -6.47
CA ALA A 435 -16.23 17.73 -5.29
C ALA A 435 -15.69 18.42 -4.03
N TRP A 436 -16.28 18.05 -2.90
CA TRP A 436 -15.77 18.31 -1.56
C TRP A 436 -15.39 16.96 -0.92
N ALA A 437 -14.88 16.96 0.30
CA ALA A 437 -14.61 15.72 1.03
C ALA A 437 -15.34 15.72 2.36
N TYR A 438 -15.68 14.51 2.82
CA TYR A 438 -16.02 14.34 4.22
C TYR A 438 -14.76 14.47 5.10
N GLY A 439 -14.97 14.74 6.38
CA GLY A 439 -13.93 14.73 7.42
C GLY A 439 -13.94 15.98 8.27
N MET A 440 -14.44 17.08 7.71
CA MET A 440 -14.82 18.28 8.44
C MET A 440 -15.95 18.94 7.67
N ASN A 441 -17.18 18.79 8.18
CA ASN A 441 -18.37 19.30 7.53
C ASN A 441 -19.32 19.88 8.58
N ILE A 442 -19.71 21.14 8.41
CA ILE A 442 -20.74 21.75 9.25
C ILE A 442 -22.09 21.54 8.57
N PHE A 443 -23.02 20.92 9.28
CA PHE A 443 -24.36 20.65 8.76
C PHE A 443 -25.40 21.51 9.46
N ASP A 444 -26.28 22.14 8.68
CA ASP A 444 -27.52 22.75 9.15
C ASP A 444 -28.62 21.69 9.11
N LEU A 445 -29.02 21.22 10.29
CA LEU A 445 -29.98 20.13 10.47
C LEU A 445 -31.41 20.58 10.19
N ASP A 446 -31.73 21.87 10.34
CA ASP A 446 -33.04 22.40 9.98
C ASP A 446 -33.21 22.45 8.47
N ALA A 447 -32.18 22.91 7.75
CA ALA A 447 -32.14 22.85 6.31
C ALA A 447 -32.16 21.39 5.81
N TRP A 448 -31.41 20.49 6.45
CA TRP A 448 -31.42 19.07 6.10
C TRP A 448 -32.83 18.47 6.16
N ARG A 449 -33.56 18.73 7.26
CA ARG A 449 -34.94 18.26 7.46
C ARG A 449 -35.89 18.85 6.40
N ARG A 450 -35.77 20.15 6.11
CA ARG A 450 -36.58 20.85 5.10
C ARG A 450 -36.35 20.28 3.69
N GLU A 451 -35.10 20.04 3.32
CA GLU A 451 -34.70 19.55 2.00
C GLU A 451 -34.80 18.00 1.87
N LYS A 452 -35.16 17.29 2.95
CA LYS A 452 -35.34 15.83 2.96
C LYS A 452 -34.11 15.09 2.43
N CYS A 453 -32.93 15.49 2.92
CA CYS A 453 -31.67 14.94 2.41
C CYS A 453 -31.49 13.45 2.76
N THR A 454 -32.02 12.98 3.89
CA THR A 454 -31.96 11.56 4.27
C THR A 454 -32.73 10.70 3.26
N GLU A 455 -33.92 11.13 2.85
CA GLU A 455 -34.76 10.46 1.86
C GLU A 455 -34.13 10.51 0.47
N THR A 456 -33.50 11.63 0.12
CA THR A 456 -32.73 11.75 -1.13
C THR A 456 -31.57 10.74 -1.15
N TYR A 457 -30.87 10.60 -0.03
CA TYR A 457 -29.82 9.60 0.13
C TYR A 457 -30.38 8.17 0.00
N HIS A 458 -31.53 7.85 0.61
CA HIS A 458 -32.17 6.54 0.46
C HIS A 458 -32.51 6.22 -1.00
N ASN A 459 -33.10 7.18 -1.71
CA ASN A 459 -33.44 7.03 -3.13
C ASN A 459 -32.21 6.68 -3.96
N TRP A 460 -31.09 7.37 -3.73
CA TRP A 460 -29.86 7.06 -4.45
C TRP A 460 -29.28 5.69 -4.11
N GLN A 461 -29.33 5.28 -2.85
CA GLN A 461 -28.87 3.96 -2.44
C GLN A 461 -29.68 2.83 -3.07
N ASN A 462 -31.01 3.01 -3.16
CA ASN A 462 -31.89 2.06 -3.83
C ASN A 462 -31.62 1.99 -5.34
N LEU A 463 -31.42 3.15 -5.99
CA LEU A 463 -31.12 3.21 -7.42
C LEU A 463 -29.73 2.66 -7.80
N ASN A 464 -28.82 2.52 -6.84
CA ASN A 464 -27.46 2.02 -7.06
C ASN A 464 -27.22 0.63 -6.45
N GLU A 465 -28.27 -0.18 -6.25
CA GLU A 465 -28.14 -1.55 -5.73
C GLU A 465 -27.19 -2.40 -6.61
N ASP A 466 -27.23 -2.19 -7.92
CA ASP A 466 -26.38 -2.87 -8.92
C ASP A 466 -24.98 -2.23 -9.11
N ARG A 467 -24.69 -1.13 -8.40
CA ARG A 467 -23.42 -0.39 -8.44
C ARG A 467 -23.05 0.14 -9.83
N THR A 468 -24.06 0.50 -10.62
CA THR A 468 -23.87 1.10 -11.95
C THR A 468 -23.70 2.62 -11.91
N LEU A 469 -24.29 3.32 -10.94
CA LEU A 469 -24.21 4.78 -10.80
C LEU A 469 -22.87 5.21 -10.18
N TRP A 470 -22.40 4.52 -9.14
CA TRP A 470 -21.05 4.63 -8.60
C TRP A 470 -20.59 3.29 -8.00
N LYS A 471 -19.29 3.13 -7.77
CA LYS A 471 -18.71 1.84 -7.36
C LYS A 471 -18.74 1.58 -5.86
N LEU A 472 -18.05 2.41 -5.08
CA LEU A 472 -17.81 2.19 -3.65
C LEU A 472 -17.64 3.51 -2.89
N GLY A 473 -17.83 3.45 -1.57
CA GLY A 473 -17.62 4.56 -0.65
C GLY A 473 -18.86 5.43 -0.42
N THR A 474 -18.78 6.30 0.56
CA THR A 474 -19.86 7.22 0.99
C THR A 474 -19.74 8.61 0.40
N LEU A 475 -18.57 8.97 -0.16
CA LEU A 475 -18.40 10.27 -0.80
C LEU A 475 -19.30 10.44 -2.04
N PRO A 476 -19.36 9.49 -3.00
CA PRO A 476 -20.25 9.65 -4.15
C PRO A 476 -21.72 9.90 -3.79
N PRO A 477 -22.39 9.11 -2.91
CA PRO A 477 -23.75 9.42 -2.51
C PRO A 477 -23.84 10.74 -1.72
N GLY A 478 -22.82 11.13 -0.96
CA GLY A 478 -22.74 12.45 -0.33
C GLY A 478 -22.78 13.61 -1.33
N LEU A 479 -21.95 13.54 -2.36
CA LEU A 479 -21.90 14.54 -3.43
C LEU A 479 -23.25 14.65 -4.17
N MET A 480 -23.96 13.53 -4.33
CA MET A 480 -25.27 13.47 -4.98
C MET A 480 -26.39 14.01 -4.09
N THR A 481 -26.42 13.62 -2.81
CA THR A 481 -27.41 14.07 -1.83
C THR A 481 -27.33 15.57 -1.58
N PHE A 482 -26.12 16.13 -1.47
CA PHE A 482 -25.93 17.56 -1.19
C PHE A 482 -25.59 18.38 -2.44
N TYR A 483 -25.92 17.87 -3.64
CA TYR A 483 -25.70 18.59 -4.88
C TYR A 483 -26.53 19.89 -4.88
N SER A 484 -25.89 21.02 -5.17
CA SER A 484 -26.45 22.38 -5.02
C SER A 484 -26.82 22.81 -3.58
N LEU A 485 -26.78 21.90 -2.61
CA LEU A 485 -27.03 22.14 -1.18
C LEU A 485 -25.73 22.26 -0.36
N THR A 486 -24.58 22.42 -1.02
CA THR A 486 -23.28 22.61 -0.37
C THR A 486 -22.76 24.04 -0.55
N LYS A 487 -22.34 24.68 0.54
CA LYS A 487 -21.59 25.93 0.59
C LYS A 487 -20.10 25.62 0.65
N SER A 488 -19.34 26.15 -0.29
CA SER A 488 -17.87 26.06 -0.26
C SER A 488 -17.34 26.93 0.89
N LEU A 489 -16.49 26.34 1.73
CA LEU A 489 -15.80 27.00 2.83
C LEU A 489 -14.38 27.41 2.41
N ASP A 490 -13.81 28.36 3.14
CA ASP A 490 -12.42 28.75 2.94
C ASP A 490 -11.46 27.56 3.13
N LYS A 491 -10.43 27.46 2.28
CA LYS A 491 -9.45 26.37 2.32
C LYS A 491 -8.66 26.32 3.62
N SER A 492 -8.59 27.42 4.37
CA SER A 492 -7.97 27.46 5.70
C SER A 492 -8.71 26.60 6.73
N TRP A 493 -9.94 26.15 6.47
CA TRP A 493 -10.67 25.32 7.42
C TRP A 493 -10.22 23.85 7.40
N HIS A 494 -9.88 23.30 6.23
CA HIS A 494 -9.65 21.86 6.08
C HIS A 494 -8.63 21.56 4.99
N VAL A 495 -7.51 20.95 5.38
CA VAL A 495 -6.49 20.42 4.47
C VAL A 495 -6.47 18.90 4.56
N LEU A 496 -6.46 18.27 3.40
CA LEU A 496 -6.53 16.82 3.21
C LEU A 496 -5.32 16.30 2.44
N GLY A 497 -5.13 14.99 2.51
CA GLY A 497 -4.13 14.25 1.76
C GLY A 497 -3.00 13.72 2.63
N LEU A 498 -3.01 13.93 3.95
CA LEU A 498 -1.91 13.50 4.81
C LEU A 498 -1.78 11.97 4.91
N GLY A 499 -2.80 11.21 4.47
CA GLY A 499 -2.77 9.75 4.39
C GLY A 499 -2.43 9.17 3.02
N TYR A 500 -2.03 9.97 2.02
CA TYR A 500 -1.56 9.47 0.72
C TYR A 500 -0.70 10.43 -0.13
N ASN A 501 -0.71 11.73 0.14
CA ASN A 501 -0.04 12.75 -0.67
C ASN A 501 1.21 13.30 0.04
N PRO A 502 2.43 12.96 -0.42
CA PRO A 502 3.67 13.47 0.18
C PRO A 502 3.97 14.93 -0.13
N SER A 503 3.19 15.57 -0.99
CA SER A 503 3.49 16.90 -1.55
C SER A 503 2.73 18.04 -0.87
N ILE A 504 1.96 17.77 0.18
CA ILE A 504 1.25 18.81 0.93
C ILE A 504 2.29 19.63 1.70
N SER A 505 2.27 20.95 1.51
CA SER A 505 3.27 21.82 2.13
C SER A 505 3.01 21.99 3.62
N MET A 506 4.08 22.18 4.41
CA MET A 506 3.93 22.50 5.83
C MET A 506 3.23 23.84 6.06
N ASP A 507 3.33 24.79 5.12
CA ASP A 507 2.64 26.07 5.20
C ASP A 507 1.12 25.90 5.07
N GLU A 508 0.65 25.08 4.12
CA GLU A 508 -0.77 24.73 4.02
C GLU A 508 -1.26 24.02 5.30
N ILE A 509 -0.47 23.09 5.82
CA ILE A 509 -0.76 22.36 7.07
C ILE A 509 -0.87 23.32 8.25
N ASN A 510 0.11 24.21 8.44
CA ASN A 510 0.14 25.14 9.59
C ASN A 510 -1.00 26.18 9.52
N ASN A 511 -1.42 26.55 8.32
CA ASN A 511 -2.50 27.53 8.13
C ASN A 511 -3.89 26.91 8.30
N ALA A 512 -4.04 25.59 8.17
CA ALA A 512 -5.32 24.90 8.28
C ALA A 512 -5.82 24.77 9.74
N ALA A 513 -7.12 24.94 9.94
CA ALA A 513 -7.78 24.67 11.22
C ALA A 513 -7.89 23.16 11.49
N VAL A 514 -8.18 22.36 10.46
CA VAL A 514 -8.25 20.90 10.52
C VAL A 514 -7.36 20.27 9.46
N ILE A 515 -6.52 19.32 9.86
CA ILE A 515 -5.71 18.50 8.95
C ILE A 515 -6.22 17.07 8.95
N HIS A 516 -6.25 16.45 7.76
CA HIS A 516 -6.95 15.19 7.54
C HIS A 516 -6.03 14.14 6.91
N TYR A 517 -5.91 13.00 7.60
CA TYR A 517 -5.17 11.82 7.16
C TYR A 517 -6.04 10.89 6.32
N ASN A 518 -6.90 11.45 5.48
CA ASN A 518 -7.67 10.67 4.52
C ASN A 518 -6.73 9.88 3.60
N GLY A 519 -7.15 8.68 3.19
CA GLY A 519 -6.30 7.71 2.49
C GLY A 519 -5.96 6.50 3.34
N ASN A 520 -4.98 5.72 2.87
CA ASN A 520 -4.64 4.41 3.44
C ASN A 520 -3.51 4.48 4.48
N MET A 521 -2.66 5.52 4.45
CA MET A 521 -1.50 5.67 5.34
C MET A 521 -1.88 6.43 6.61
N LYS A 522 -2.81 5.86 7.39
CA LYS A 522 -3.28 6.45 8.66
C LYS A 522 -2.15 6.57 9.68
N PRO A 523 -2.16 7.58 10.57
CA PRO A 523 -1.04 7.86 11.48
C PRO A 523 -0.80 6.79 12.55
N TRP A 524 -1.81 5.97 12.84
CA TRP A 524 -1.74 4.82 13.76
C TRP A 524 -1.30 3.50 13.09
N LEU A 525 -0.93 3.52 11.81
CA LEU A 525 -0.46 2.35 11.08
C LEU A 525 1.06 2.42 10.81
N ASP A 526 1.69 1.26 10.66
CA ASP A 526 3.12 1.17 10.33
C ASP A 526 3.46 1.75 8.95
N ILE A 527 2.47 1.79 8.05
CA ILE A 527 2.60 2.38 6.71
C ILE A 527 2.34 3.90 6.69
N ALA A 528 2.21 4.54 7.86
CA ALA A 528 2.01 5.98 7.98
C ALA A 528 3.13 6.77 7.28
N MET A 529 2.78 7.96 6.80
CA MET A 529 3.76 8.89 6.26
C MET A 529 4.54 9.54 7.40
N ASN A 530 5.80 9.15 7.57
CA ASN A 530 6.65 9.63 8.68
C ASN A 530 6.72 11.16 8.80
N GLN A 531 6.68 11.88 7.68
CA GLN A 531 6.75 13.35 7.67
C GLN A 531 5.56 14.06 8.32
N TYR A 532 4.38 13.41 8.39
CA TYR A 532 3.19 14.00 9.00
C TYR A 532 2.85 13.36 10.36
N LYS A 533 3.46 12.22 10.71
CA LYS A 533 3.10 11.42 11.90
C LYS A 533 3.22 12.19 13.22
N ASN A 534 4.18 13.12 13.32
CA ASN A 534 4.39 13.97 14.51
C ASN A 534 3.20 14.90 14.81
N LEU A 535 2.48 15.35 13.78
CA LEU A 535 1.34 16.26 13.93
C LEU A 535 0.15 15.58 14.63
N TRP A 536 0.02 14.25 14.47
CA TRP A 536 -1.00 13.43 15.13
C TRP A 536 -0.52 12.89 16.48
N THR A 537 0.70 12.33 16.54
CA THR A 537 1.24 11.69 17.76
C THR A 537 1.40 12.64 18.95
N LYS A 538 1.52 13.95 18.73
CA LYS A 538 1.56 14.95 19.81
C LYS A 538 0.28 15.03 20.66
N TYR A 539 -0.83 14.47 20.17
CA TYR A 539 -2.11 14.41 20.89
C TYR A 539 -2.39 13.03 21.50
N VAL A 540 -1.58 12.01 21.21
CA VAL A 540 -1.72 10.69 21.83
C VAL A 540 -1.39 10.79 23.32
N ASP A 541 -2.23 10.20 24.16
CA ASP A 541 -1.97 10.13 25.60
C ASP A 541 -0.96 9.03 25.93
N ASN A 542 0.32 9.37 25.82
CA ASN A 542 1.43 8.47 26.13
C ASN A 542 1.56 8.19 27.64
N ASP A 543 0.89 8.96 28.51
CA ASP A 543 0.88 8.74 29.96
C ASP A 543 -0.19 7.71 30.37
N MET A 544 -1.00 7.26 29.41
CA MET A 544 -1.99 6.22 29.61
C MET A 544 -1.32 4.84 29.67
N GLU A 545 -1.45 4.18 30.82
CA GLU A 545 -0.80 2.89 31.12
C GLU A 545 -1.00 1.85 30.02
N PHE A 546 -2.23 1.65 29.54
CA PHE A 546 -2.53 0.66 28.50
C PHE A 546 -1.93 1.04 27.13
N VAL A 547 -1.72 2.33 26.84
CA VAL A 547 -1.03 2.76 25.61
C VAL A 547 0.43 2.31 25.65
N GLN A 548 1.10 2.48 26.79
CA GLN A 548 2.47 2.02 27.01
C GLN A 548 2.56 0.49 27.00
N MET A 549 1.70 -0.20 27.75
CA MET A 549 1.69 -1.67 27.83
C MET A 549 1.43 -2.35 26.49
N CYS A 550 0.61 -1.72 25.63
CA CYS A 550 0.31 -2.24 24.30
C CYS A 550 1.30 -1.79 23.21
N ASN A 551 2.42 -1.16 23.60
CA ASN A 551 3.47 -0.66 22.71
C ASN A 551 2.91 0.20 21.55
N PHE A 552 1.90 1.01 21.83
CA PHE A 552 1.34 1.89 20.81
C PHE A 552 2.31 3.05 20.54
N GLY A 553 2.72 3.22 19.28
CA GLY A 553 3.59 4.32 18.87
C GLY A 553 5.10 4.07 19.02
N VAL A 554 5.50 2.87 19.45
CA VAL A 554 6.91 2.43 19.55
C VAL A 554 7.44 1.94 18.21
#